data_AF-A0A3Q3JVS1-F1
#
_entry.id   AF-A0A3Q3JVS1-F1
#
_cell.length_a   1.000
_cell.length_b   1.000
_cell.length_c   1.000
_cell.angle_alpha   90.00
_cell.angle_beta   90.00
_cell.angle_gamma   90.00
#
_symmetry.space_group_name_H-M   'P 1'
#
loop_
_entity.id
_entity.type
_entity.pdbx_description
1 polymer ?
#
loop_
_entity_poly.entity_id
_entity_poly.type
_entity_poly.pdbx_seq_one_letter_code
_entity_poly.pdbx_strand_id
1 'polypeptide(L)'
;LSILNHVKKAFFALVANGVRAAPLWESKTQSFVGMLTITDFINILTRYYKSPMVQIYELEEHKIETWREVYLQETFKPLVHISPDASIFEAVHSLIKNKIHRLPVIDPLSGNALYILTHKRILKFLQLFVCEMPMPGFMKQTLEELGVGTYSSIAYIHPDTPLITALSVFTHRRVSALPVVDHNGRVVDIYSKFDVINLAAEKTYNNLDVTVTQALRHRSQYFEGVMKCNKLEMLQTIVDRIVKAEVHRLVVVDEESRIIGIVSLSDILQALVLTPAGKHTP
;
A
#
# COMPACT_ATOMS: atom_id res chain seq x y z
N LEU A 1 -3.78 15.02 -11.93
CA LEU A 1 -3.05 14.70 -13.18
C LEU A 1 -4.06 14.59 -14.31
N SER A 2 -3.83 15.24 -15.46
CA SER A 2 -4.69 15.03 -16.64
C SER A 2 -4.52 13.61 -17.17
N ILE A 3 -5.62 12.94 -17.54
CA ILE A 3 -5.59 11.62 -18.16
C ILE A 3 -4.92 11.60 -19.55
N LEU A 4 -4.74 12.78 -20.16
CA LEU A 4 -4.08 12.92 -21.46
C LEU A 4 -2.55 12.88 -21.36
N ASN A 5 -2.00 12.93 -20.15
CA ASN A 5 -0.55 12.83 -19.93
C ASN A 5 -0.03 11.42 -20.24
N HIS A 6 1.21 11.34 -20.72
CA HIS A 6 1.93 10.08 -20.87
C HIS A 6 2.17 9.43 -19.50
N VAL A 7 2.03 8.12 -19.45
CA VAL A 7 2.19 7.32 -18.23
C VAL A 7 3.58 7.49 -17.62
N LYS A 8 4.65 7.36 -18.42
CA LYS A 8 6.04 7.60 -17.98
C LYS A 8 6.22 8.96 -17.29
N LYS A 9 5.73 10.03 -17.93
CA LYS A 9 5.81 11.40 -17.38
C LYS A 9 5.04 11.52 -16.08
N ALA A 10 3.88 10.85 -15.97
CA ALA A 10 3.08 10.85 -14.76
C ALA A 10 3.80 10.18 -13.57
N PHE A 11 4.43 9.02 -13.76
CA PHE A 11 5.21 8.37 -12.69
C PHE A 11 6.45 9.17 -12.31
N PHE A 12 7.15 9.78 -13.26
CA PHE A 12 8.27 10.67 -12.95
C PHE A 12 7.82 11.91 -12.18
N ALA A 13 6.65 12.47 -12.53
CA ALA A 13 6.07 13.57 -11.76
C ALA A 13 5.71 13.14 -10.32
N LEU A 14 5.20 11.91 -10.12
CA LEU A 14 4.94 11.38 -8.78
C LEU A 14 6.23 11.33 -7.94
N VAL A 15 7.30 10.77 -8.51
CA VAL A 15 8.63 10.71 -7.86
C VAL A 15 9.17 12.11 -7.56
N ALA A 16 9.18 13.01 -8.56
CA ALA A 16 9.73 14.36 -8.43
C ALA A 16 9.01 15.20 -7.37
N ASN A 17 7.71 14.97 -7.18
CA ASN A 17 6.91 15.66 -6.16
C ASN A 17 6.84 14.91 -4.83
N GLY A 18 7.55 13.78 -4.68
CA GLY A 18 7.53 12.97 -3.46
C GLY A 18 6.16 12.36 -3.12
N VAL A 19 5.24 12.30 -4.09
CA VAL A 19 3.89 11.78 -3.90
C VAL A 19 3.76 10.37 -4.45
N ARG A 20 2.85 9.58 -3.86
CA ARG A 20 2.72 8.14 -4.13
C ARG A 20 1.44 7.77 -4.87
N ALA A 21 0.58 8.77 -5.06
CA ALA A 21 -0.66 8.66 -5.78
C ALA A 21 -1.09 10.05 -6.21
N ALA A 22 -1.87 10.13 -7.28
CA ALA A 22 -2.48 11.37 -7.71
C ALA A 22 -3.89 11.11 -8.26
N PRO A 23 -4.85 12.01 -7.99
CA PRO A 23 -6.15 11.96 -8.61
C PRO A 23 -6.03 12.26 -10.11
N LEU A 24 -6.88 11.59 -10.89
CA LEU A 24 -6.93 11.68 -12.34
C LEU A 24 -8.10 12.55 -12.78
N TRP A 25 -7.78 13.57 -13.57
CA TRP A 25 -8.72 14.56 -14.06
C TRP A 25 -9.04 14.31 -15.53
N GLU A 26 -10.33 14.25 -15.86
CA GLU A 26 -10.83 14.20 -17.22
C GLU A 26 -11.36 15.58 -17.65
N SER A 27 -10.67 16.19 -18.62
CA SER A 27 -11.03 17.53 -19.10
C SER A 27 -12.35 17.57 -19.88
N LYS A 28 -12.79 16.46 -20.48
CA LYS A 28 -14.06 16.41 -21.24
C LYS A 28 -15.27 16.48 -20.32
N THR A 29 -15.24 15.71 -19.23
CA THR A 29 -16.33 15.64 -18.23
C THR A 29 -16.12 16.61 -17.07
N GLN A 30 -14.96 17.29 -17.01
CA GLN A 30 -14.55 18.17 -15.91
C GLN A 30 -14.70 17.49 -14.55
N SER A 31 -14.23 16.24 -14.46
CA SER A 31 -14.43 15.41 -13.26
C SER A 31 -13.21 14.56 -12.91
N PHE A 32 -13.15 14.12 -11.65
CA PHE A 32 -12.17 13.14 -11.21
C PHE A 32 -12.63 11.71 -11.51
N VAL A 33 -11.89 11.02 -12.37
CA VAL A 33 -12.29 9.70 -12.90
C VAL A 33 -11.58 8.53 -12.22
N GLY A 34 -10.55 8.80 -11.41
CA GLY A 34 -9.80 7.74 -10.75
C GLY A 34 -8.55 8.21 -10.03
N MET A 35 -7.73 7.23 -9.65
CA MET A 35 -6.44 7.44 -9.01
C MET A 35 -5.36 6.76 -9.82
N LEU A 36 -4.20 7.41 -9.96
CA LEU A 36 -2.96 6.78 -10.41
C LEU A 36 -2.11 6.50 -9.17
N THR A 37 -1.65 5.26 -9.02
CA THR A 37 -0.90 4.78 -7.86
C THR A 37 0.28 3.91 -8.30
N ILE A 38 1.14 3.54 -7.35
CA ILE A 38 2.24 2.60 -7.62
C ILE A 38 1.72 1.21 -8.05
N THR A 39 0.48 0.85 -7.70
CA THR A 39 -0.12 -0.41 -8.17
C THR A 39 -0.30 -0.40 -9.70
N ASP A 40 -0.65 0.74 -10.28
CA ASP A 40 -0.77 0.89 -11.72
C ASP A 40 0.60 0.70 -12.39
N PHE A 41 1.66 1.22 -11.78
CA PHE A 41 3.04 1.02 -12.27
C PHE A 41 3.42 -0.46 -12.27
N ILE A 42 3.16 -1.16 -11.16
CA ILE A 42 3.39 -2.61 -11.04
C ILE A 42 2.63 -3.37 -12.12
N ASN A 43 1.36 -3.05 -12.33
CA ASN A 43 0.52 -3.71 -13.34
C ASN A 43 1.10 -3.54 -14.75
N ILE A 44 1.55 -2.34 -15.10
CA ILE A 44 2.18 -2.06 -16.41
C ILE A 44 3.46 -2.88 -16.56
N LEU A 45 4.34 -2.83 -15.56
CA LEU A 45 5.60 -3.60 -15.60
C LEU A 45 5.33 -5.10 -15.75
N THR A 46 4.44 -5.68 -14.94
CA THR A 46 4.13 -7.11 -15.01
C THR A 46 3.46 -7.54 -16.31
N ARG A 47 2.72 -6.65 -16.97
CA ARG A 47 2.00 -6.98 -18.22
C ARG A 47 2.91 -6.97 -19.43
N TYR A 48 3.81 -5.99 -19.51
CA TYR A 48 4.60 -5.74 -20.72
C TYR A 48 6.05 -6.16 -20.61
N TYR A 49 6.57 -6.44 -19.42
CA TYR A 49 7.93 -6.95 -19.27
C TYR A 49 8.09 -8.30 -19.98
N LYS A 50 9.11 -8.41 -20.84
CA LYS A 50 9.47 -9.63 -21.56
C LYS A 50 10.88 -10.10 -21.22
N SER A 51 11.87 -9.20 -21.34
CA SER A 51 13.27 -9.49 -21.01
C SER A 51 14.02 -8.18 -20.76
N PRO A 52 15.20 -8.21 -20.12
CA PRO A 52 16.01 -7.01 -19.87
C PRO A 52 16.46 -6.26 -21.13
N MET A 53 16.52 -6.95 -22.28
CA MET A 53 16.98 -6.38 -23.55
C MET A 53 15.88 -5.66 -24.33
N VAL A 54 14.61 -5.87 -23.96
CA VAL A 54 13.46 -5.31 -24.65
C VAL A 54 12.89 -4.17 -23.81
N GLN A 55 12.88 -2.97 -24.38
CA GLN A 55 12.28 -1.81 -23.73
C GLN A 55 10.76 -1.98 -23.62
N ILE A 56 10.18 -1.46 -22.54
CA ILE A 56 8.74 -1.44 -22.34
C ILE A 56 8.17 -0.21 -23.07
N TYR A 57 7.99 -0.33 -24.39
CA TYR A 57 7.51 0.76 -25.25
C TYR A 57 6.16 1.30 -24.79
N GLU A 58 5.27 0.43 -24.31
CA GLU A 58 3.93 0.80 -23.84
C GLU A 58 3.98 1.77 -22.65
N LEU A 59 4.99 1.66 -21.79
CA LEU A 59 5.16 2.60 -20.68
C LEU A 59 5.53 4.00 -21.19
N GLU A 60 6.28 4.08 -22.29
CA GLU A 60 6.75 5.33 -22.88
C GLU A 60 5.66 6.02 -23.72
N GLU A 61 4.94 5.23 -24.52
CA GLU A 61 3.99 5.73 -25.51
C GLU A 61 2.58 5.92 -24.94
N HIS A 62 2.12 5.06 -24.03
CA HIS A 62 0.74 5.12 -23.55
C HIS A 62 0.44 6.43 -22.80
N LYS A 63 -0.79 6.89 -23.00
CA LYS A 63 -1.44 7.89 -22.15
C LYS A 63 -2.14 7.21 -20.98
N ILE A 64 -2.43 7.95 -19.93
CA ILE A 64 -3.17 7.41 -18.78
C ILE A 64 -4.56 6.92 -19.20
N GLU A 65 -5.24 7.64 -20.09
CA GLU A 65 -6.55 7.26 -20.66
C GLU A 65 -6.48 5.89 -21.36
N THR A 66 -5.55 5.70 -22.30
CA THR A 66 -5.41 4.44 -23.05
C THR A 66 -5.02 3.26 -22.15
N TRP A 67 -4.14 3.49 -21.17
CA TRP A 67 -3.83 2.47 -20.16
C TRP A 67 -5.06 2.06 -19.35
N ARG A 68 -5.85 3.06 -18.92
CA ARG A 68 -7.07 2.81 -18.16
C ARG A 68 -8.11 2.04 -18.96
N GLU A 69 -8.28 2.32 -20.24
CA GLU A 69 -9.20 1.56 -21.09
C GLU A 69 -8.79 0.08 -21.15
N VAL A 70 -7.52 -0.21 -21.42
CA VAL A 70 -7.00 -1.58 -21.46
C VAL A 70 -7.18 -2.30 -20.12
N TYR A 71 -6.95 -1.61 -19.00
CA TYR A 71 -7.04 -2.21 -17.66
C TYR A 71 -8.49 -2.33 -17.15
N LEU A 72 -9.34 -1.32 -17.43
CA LEU A 72 -10.72 -1.25 -16.94
C LEU A 72 -11.71 -2.03 -17.80
N GLN A 73 -11.35 -2.44 -19.03
CA GLN A 73 -12.12 -3.41 -19.80
C GLN A 73 -12.38 -4.71 -19.00
N GLU A 74 -11.48 -5.06 -18.08
CA GLU A 74 -11.62 -6.25 -17.23
C GLU A 74 -12.43 -5.98 -15.94
N THR A 75 -12.47 -4.74 -15.42
CA THR A 75 -13.30 -4.35 -14.26
C THR A 75 -13.55 -2.83 -14.20
N PHE A 76 -14.79 -2.38 -14.40
CA PHE A 76 -15.16 -1.00 -14.14
C PHE A 76 -15.16 -0.72 -12.63
N LYS A 77 -14.34 0.22 -12.17
CA LYS A 77 -14.32 0.70 -10.78
C LYS A 77 -14.40 2.22 -10.74
N PRO A 78 -15.54 2.80 -10.33
CA PRO A 78 -15.66 4.24 -10.21
C PRO A 78 -14.73 4.79 -9.13
N LEU A 79 -14.41 6.08 -9.21
CA LEU A 79 -13.62 6.75 -8.18
C LEU A 79 -14.38 6.77 -6.85
N VAL A 80 -13.82 6.09 -5.86
CA VAL A 80 -14.25 6.21 -4.47
C VAL A 80 -13.62 7.47 -3.88
N HIS A 81 -14.46 8.35 -3.34
CA HIS A 81 -14.07 9.61 -2.69
C HIS A 81 -14.94 9.84 -1.45
N ILE A 82 -14.64 10.89 -0.69
CA ILE A 82 -15.39 11.27 0.50
C ILE A 82 -15.53 12.80 0.61
N SER A 83 -16.64 13.27 1.18
CA SER A 83 -16.86 14.68 1.50
C SER A 83 -15.98 15.11 2.68
N PRO A 84 -15.50 16.37 2.75
CA PRO A 84 -14.81 16.90 3.92
C PRO A 84 -15.67 16.88 5.21
N ASP A 85 -16.99 16.93 5.09
CA ASP A 85 -17.92 16.93 6.23
C ASP A 85 -18.24 15.52 6.76
N ALA A 86 -17.77 14.48 6.07
CA ALA A 86 -18.01 13.10 6.48
C ALA A 86 -17.12 12.69 7.66
N SER A 87 -17.58 11.70 8.41
CA SER A 87 -16.86 11.23 9.60
C SER A 87 -15.60 10.42 9.27
N ILE A 88 -14.63 10.42 10.19
CA ILE A 88 -13.46 9.52 10.12
C ILE A 88 -13.89 8.04 10.11
N PHE A 89 -15.01 7.71 10.76
CA PHE A 89 -15.58 6.36 10.72
C PHE A 89 -15.95 5.94 9.30
N GLU A 90 -16.65 6.80 8.55
CA GLU A 90 -17.00 6.56 7.15
C GLU A 90 -15.76 6.47 6.26
N ALA A 91 -14.74 7.30 6.52
CA ALA A 91 -13.47 7.22 5.82
C ALA A 91 -12.78 5.85 6.01
N VAL A 92 -12.70 5.38 7.25
CA VAL A 92 -12.12 4.06 7.57
C VAL A 92 -12.93 2.94 6.93
N HIS A 93 -14.27 3.01 7.01
CA HIS A 93 -15.15 2.05 6.37
C HIS A 93 -14.95 2.01 4.85
N SER A 94 -14.86 3.18 4.20
CA SER A 94 -14.66 3.29 2.76
C SER A 94 -13.30 2.75 2.31
N LEU A 95 -12.22 3.04 3.05
CA LEU A 95 -10.88 2.51 2.77
C LEU A 95 -10.86 0.98 2.81
N ILE A 96 -11.44 0.39 3.86
CA ILE A 96 -11.40 -1.06 4.08
C ILE A 96 -12.36 -1.79 3.13
N LYS A 97 -13.62 -1.34 3.05
CA LYS A 97 -14.64 -1.96 2.18
C LYS A 97 -14.20 -2.00 0.72
N ASN A 98 -13.64 -0.90 0.22
CA ASN A 98 -13.18 -0.81 -1.17
C ASN A 98 -11.77 -1.37 -1.38
N LYS A 99 -11.09 -1.82 -0.31
CA LYS A 99 -9.71 -2.33 -0.33
C LYS A 99 -8.74 -1.34 -0.99
N ILE A 100 -8.87 -0.05 -0.67
CA ILE A 100 -8.07 1.05 -1.21
C ILE A 100 -7.23 1.70 -0.12
N HIS A 101 -6.08 2.25 -0.51
CA HIS A 101 -5.11 2.85 0.43
C HIS A 101 -5.10 4.39 0.38
N ARG A 102 -5.84 4.97 -0.56
CA ARG A 102 -5.88 6.39 -0.89
C ARG A 102 -7.33 6.76 -1.12
N LEU A 103 -7.87 7.61 -0.24
CA LEU A 103 -9.24 8.09 -0.34
C LEU A 103 -9.20 9.61 -0.54
N PRO A 104 -9.44 10.12 -1.77
CA PRO A 104 -9.49 11.55 -2.00
C PRO A 104 -10.68 12.18 -1.27
N VAL A 105 -10.41 13.28 -0.60
CA VAL A 105 -11.40 14.17 0.00
C VAL A 105 -11.72 15.22 -1.04
N ILE A 106 -12.96 15.24 -1.54
CA ILE A 106 -13.41 16.12 -2.60
C ILE A 106 -14.53 16.99 -2.04
N ASP A 107 -14.38 18.30 -2.19
CA ASP A 107 -15.44 19.24 -1.85
C ASP A 107 -16.59 19.12 -2.86
N PRO A 108 -17.82 18.77 -2.44
CA PRO A 108 -18.95 18.64 -3.34
C PRO A 108 -19.38 19.98 -3.97
N LEU A 109 -19.06 21.12 -3.34
CA LEU A 109 -19.46 22.44 -3.85
C LEU A 109 -18.53 22.93 -4.97
N SER A 110 -17.22 22.93 -4.72
CA SER A 110 -16.24 23.38 -5.71
C SER A 110 -15.75 22.29 -6.66
N GLY A 111 -15.95 21.01 -6.34
CA GLY A 111 -15.40 19.87 -7.07
C GLY A 111 -13.89 19.68 -6.85
N ASN A 112 -13.25 20.47 -5.98
CA ASN A 112 -11.81 20.43 -5.76
C ASN A 112 -11.39 19.22 -4.89
N ALA A 113 -10.29 18.57 -5.28
CA ALA A 113 -9.65 17.57 -4.44
C ALA A 113 -8.80 18.27 -3.36
N LEU A 114 -9.26 18.25 -2.11
CA LEU A 114 -8.65 18.96 -0.99
C LEU A 114 -7.47 18.17 -0.39
N TYR A 115 -7.62 16.86 -0.23
CA TYR A 115 -6.63 16.01 0.42
C TYR A 115 -6.72 14.55 -0.04
N ILE A 116 -5.67 13.76 0.21
CA ILE A 116 -5.69 12.31 0.01
C ILE A 116 -5.52 11.63 1.36
N LEU A 117 -6.64 11.13 1.90
CA LEU A 117 -6.67 10.45 3.18
C LEU A 117 -6.08 9.04 3.07
N THR A 118 -5.40 8.59 4.13
CA THR A 118 -4.67 7.33 4.17
C THR A 118 -4.79 6.66 5.53
N HIS A 119 -4.66 5.33 5.57
CA HIS A 119 -4.61 4.57 6.83
C HIS A 119 -3.57 5.13 7.81
N LYS A 120 -2.36 5.48 7.33
CA LYS A 120 -1.27 6.03 8.17
C LYS A 120 -1.66 7.36 8.81
N ARG A 121 -2.32 8.25 8.05
CA ARG A 121 -2.74 9.56 8.55
C ARG A 121 -3.88 9.45 9.56
N ILE A 122 -4.86 8.57 9.30
CA ILE A 122 -5.94 8.31 10.24
C ILE A 122 -5.40 7.72 11.54
N LEU A 123 -4.54 6.69 11.48
CA LEU A 123 -4.00 6.09 12.70
C LEU A 123 -3.15 7.07 13.51
N LYS A 124 -2.31 7.88 12.83
CA LYS A 124 -1.56 8.97 13.49
C LYS A 124 -2.49 9.98 14.16
N PHE A 125 -3.56 10.38 13.49
CA PHE A 125 -4.56 11.28 14.05
C PHE A 125 -5.18 10.65 15.30
N LEU A 126 -5.68 9.42 15.22
CA LEU A 126 -6.26 8.72 16.36
C LEU A 126 -5.28 8.67 17.54
N GLN A 127 -4.02 8.31 17.31
CA GLN A 127 -3.02 8.23 18.36
C GLN A 127 -2.74 9.56 19.08
N LEU A 128 -2.81 10.69 18.39
CA LEU A 128 -2.65 12.01 19.01
C LEU A 128 -3.77 12.30 20.03
N PHE A 129 -4.99 11.84 19.76
CA PHE A 129 -6.16 12.08 20.62
C PHE A 129 -6.44 10.92 21.60
N VAL A 130 -5.75 9.78 21.47
CA VAL A 130 -5.93 8.63 22.38
C VAL A 130 -5.56 8.97 23.83
N CYS A 131 -4.59 9.86 24.07
CA CYS A 131 -4.25 10.30 25.42
C CYS A 131 -5.36 11.14 26.10
N GLU A 132 -6.29 11.69 25.32
CA GLU A 132 -7.40 12.50 25.83
C GLU A 132 -8.68 11.66 26.04
N MET A 133 -8.66 10.37 25.71
CA MET A 133 -9.81 9.48 25.81
C MET A 133 -9.50 8.29 26.74
N PRO A 134 -10.52 7.75 27.45
CA PRO A 134 -10.35 6.53 28.23
C PRO A 134 -9.97 5.37 27.31
N MET A 135 -8.86 4.70 27.63
CA MET A 135 -8.36 3.57 26.85
C MET A 135 -9.34 2.40 26.91
N PRO A 136 -9.86 1.91 25.77
CA PRO A 136 -10.76 0.76 25.75
C PRO A 136 -10.07 -0.51 26.27
N GLY A 137 -10.83 -1.40 26.92
CA GLY A 137 -10.29 -2.64 27.51
C GLY A 137 -9.60 -3.57 26.50
N PHE A 138 -10.11 -3.62 25.26
CA PHE A 138 -9.55 -4.46 24.19
C PHE A 138 -8.13 -4.03 23.76
N MET A 139 -7.70 -2.80 24.04
CA MET A 139 -6.34 -2.35 23.72
C MET A 139 -5.26 -3.10 24.53
N LYS A 140 -5.65 -3.70 25.66
CA LYS A 140 -4.79 -4.52 26.53
C LYS A 140 -4.80 -6.01 26.15
N GLN A 141 -5.63 -6.41 25.20
CA GLN A 141 -5.64 -7.78 24.68
C GLN A 141 -4.54 -7.95 23.63
N THR A 142 -4.08 -9.19 23.47
CA THR A 142 -3.03 -9.56 22.53
C THR A 142 -3.55 -9.62 21.09
N LEU A 143 -2.64 -9.57 20.11
CA LEU A 143 -3.01 -9.75 18.70
C LEU A 143 -3.68 -11.11 18.45
N GLU A 144 -3.22 -12.16 19.14
CA GLU A 144 -3.79 -13.50 19.05
C GLU A 144 -5.22 -13.56 19.58
N GLU A 145 -5.48 -13.01 20.76
CA GLU A 145 -6.83 -12.96 21.35
C GLU A 145 -7.82 -12.19 20.48
N LEU A 146 -7.37 -11.09 19.86
CA LEU A 146 -8.20 -10.24 19.01
C LEU A 146 -8.32 -10.75 17.56
N GLY A 147 -7.50 -11.71 17.16
CA GLY A 147 -7.41 -12.16 15.77
C GLY A 147 -7.00 -11.06 14.79
N VAL A 148 -6.18 -10.09 15.22
CA VAL A 148 -5.78 -8.95 14.39
C VAL A 148 -4.58 -9.32 13.52
N GLY A 149 -4.74 -9.18 12.20
CA GLY A 149 -3.73 -9.50 11.20
C GLY A 149 -4.06 -10.75 10.39
N THR A 150 -3.17 -11.10 9.47
CA THR A 150 -3.28 -12.31 8.66
C THR A 150 -2.21 -13.30 9.12
N TYR A 151 -2.61 -14.55 9.42
CA TYR A 151 -1.73 -15.61 9.95
C TYR A 151 -1.72 -16.88 9.08
N SER A 152 -2.45 -16.89 7.96
CA SER A 152 -2.52 -18.01 7.03
C SER A 152 -2.29 -17.55 5.60
N SER A 153 -1.75 -18.42 4.75
CA SER A 153 -1.46 -18.12 3.33
C SER A 153 -0.64 -16.84 3.11
N ILE A 154 0.35 -16.59 3.98
CA ILE A 154 1.19 -15.39 3.91
C ILE A 154 2.02 -15.43 2.63
N ALA A 155 1.87 -14.40 1.80
CA ALA A 155 2.72 -14.21 0.63
C ALA A 155 4.08 -13.63 1.06
N TYR A 156 5.14 -14.40 0.86
CA TYR A 156 6.52 -13.99 1.07
C TYR A 156 7.38 -14.38 -0.15
N ILE A 157 8.61 -13.87 -0.19
CA ILE A 157 9.60 -14.11 -1.25
C ILE A 157 10.96 -14.40 -0.63
N HIS A 158 11.89 -14.93 -1.43
CA HIS A 158 13.27 -15.18 -1.02
C HIS A 158 14.23 -14.08 -1.49
N PRO A 159 15.41 -13.92 -0.86
CA PRO A 159 16.41 -12.91 -1.24
C PRO A 159 16.81 -12.94 -2.73
N ASP A 160 16.90 -14.14 -3.28
CA ASP A 160 17.27 -14.46 -4.66
C ASP A 160 16.09 -14.41 -5.65
N THR A 161 14.86 -14.19 -5.17
CA THR A 161 13.68 -14.11 -6.02
C THR A 161 13.84 -12.95 -7.02
N PRO A 162 13.65 -13.19 -8.34
CA PRO A 162 13.67 -12.13 -9.33
C PRO A 162 12.58 -11.09 -9.07
N LEU A 163 12.89 -9.83 -9.35
CA LEU A 163 11.97 -8.73 -9.09
C LEU A 163 10.66 -8.88 -9.85
N ILE A 164 10.70 -9.31 -11.11
CA ILE A 164 9.49 -9.61 -11.91
C ILE A 164 8.56 -10.60 -11.21
N THR A 165 9.10 -11.62 -10.55
CA THR A 165 8.33 -12.60 -9.77
C THR A 165 7.73 -11.95 -8.53
N ALA A 166 8.47 -11.11 -7.80
CA ALA A 166 7.90 -10.37 -6.67
C ALA A 166 6.76 -9.43 -7.10
N LEU A 167 6.91 -8.75 -8.24
CA LEU A 167 5.88 -7.89 -8.82
C LEU A 167 4.62 -8.68 -9.22
N SER A 168 4.78 -9.88 -9.78
CA SER A 168 3.65 -10.74 -10.10
C SER A 168 2.92 -11.22 -8.84
N VAL A 169 3.62 -11.47 -7.72
CA VAL A 169 2.94 -11.79 -6.45
C VAL A 169 2.08 -10.61 -5.97
N PHE A 170 2.53 -9.35 -6.14
CA PHE A 170 1.70 -8.19 -5.80
C PHE A 170 0.38 -8.12 -6.57
N THR A 171 0.38 -8.49 -7.85
CA THR A 171 -0.82 -8.44 -8.69
C THR A 171 -1.76 -9.60 -8.36
N HIS A 172 -1.24 -10.82 -8.24
CA HIS A 172 -2.05 -12.02 -7.97
C HIS A 172 -2.61 -12.07 -6.55
N ARG A 173 -1.78 -11.80 -5.53
CA ARG A 173 -2.17 -11.88 -4.12
C ARG A 173 -2.81 -10.58 -3.61
N ARG A 174 -2.78 -9.50 -4.39
CA ARG A 174 -3.29 -8.15 -4.04
C ARG A 174 -2.77 -7.61 -2.70
N VAL A 175 -1.57 -8.01 -2.30
CA VAL A 175 -0.90 -7.52 -1.09
C VAL A 175 -0.11 -6.24 -1.40
N SER A 176 0.27 -5.47 -0.37
CA SER A 176 1.06 -4.24 -0.56
C SER A 176 2.51 -4.33 -0.09
N ALA A 177 2.91 -5.46 0.49
CA ALA A 177 4.30 -5.80 0.80
C ALA A 177 4.44 -7.32 0.96
N LEU A 178 5.66 -7.80 0.74
CA LEU A 178 6.10 -9.18 0.79
C LEU A 178 7.28 -9.25 1.75
N PRO A 179 7.16 -9.94 2.89
CA PRO A 179 8.32 -10.29 3.70
C PRO A 179 9.34 -11.05 2.85
N VAL A 180 10.62 -10.73 3.03
CA VAL A 180 11.75 -11.47 2.46
C VAL A 180 12.25 -12.44 3.51
N VAL A 181 12.21 -13.73 3.18
CA VAL A 181 12.42 -14.83 4.12
C VAL A 181 13.61 -15.67 3.66
N ASP A 182 14.55 -15.95 4.55
CA ASP A 182 15.68 -16.84 4.25
C ASP A 182 15.23 -18.31 4.11
N HIS A 183 16.13 -19.19 3.69
CA HIS A 183 15.81 -20.63 3.53
C HIS A 183 15.53 -21.35 4.86
N ASN A 184 15.85 -20.72 6.00
CA ASN A 184 15.53 -21.24 7.34
C ASN A 184 14.16 -20.72 7.83
N GLY A 185 13.41 -20.00 6.98
CA GLY A 185 12.09 -19.47 7.31
C GLY A 185 12.12 -18.15 8.09
N ARG A 186 13.30 -17.53 8.28
CA ARG A 186 13.45 -16.30 9.07
C ARG A 186 13.28 -15.04 8.23
N VAL A 187 12.62 -14.05 8.81
CA VAL A 187 12.40 -12.76 8.15
C VAL A 187 13.67 -11.91 8.17
N VAL A 188 14.22 -11.63 6.99
CA VAL A 188 15.47 -10.88 6.80
C VAL A 188 15.25 -9.50 6.20
N ASP A 189 14.24 -9.31 5.36
CA ASP A 189 13.87 -8.01 4.79
C ASP A 189 12.36 -7.93 4.51
N ILE A 190 11.89 -6.84 3.92
CA ILE A 190 10.53 -6.66 3.42
C ILE A 190 10.58 -5.87 2.11
N TYR A 191 9.97 -6.39 1.05
CA TYR A 191 9.80 -5.68 -0.20
C TYR A 191 8.37 -5.17 -0.31
N SER A 192 8.18 -3.87 -0.50
CA SER A 192 6.86 -3.25 -0.53
C SER A 192 6.57 -2.60 -1.87
N LYS A 193 5.29 -2.34 -2.15
CA LYS A 193 4.90 -1.52 -3.32
C LYS A 193 5.57 -0.15 -3.30
N PHE A 194 5.97 0.36 -2.13
CA PHE A 194 6.69 1.62 -2.04
C PHE A 194 8.09 1.53 -2.66
N ASP A 195 8.77 0.39 -2.58
CA ASP A 195 10.12 0.22 -3.12
C ASP A 195 10.13 0.17 -4.64
N VAL A 196 9.02 -0.26 -5.25
CA VAL A 196 8.88 -0.34 -6.70
C VAL A 196 8.98 1.04 -7.36
N ILE A 197 8.59 2.12 -6.67
CA ILE A 197 8.66 3.47 -7.25
C ILE A 197 10.11 3.93 -7.45
N ASN A 198 11.06 3.37 -6.71
CA ASN A 198 12.48 3.69 -6.87
C ASN A 198 12.99 3.23 -8.25
N LEU A 199 12.41 2.18 -8.83
CA LEU A 199 12.72 1.77 -10.20
C LEU A 199 12.41 2.88 -11.21
N ALA A 200 11.33 3.64 -10.99
CA ALA A 200 10.99 4.80 -11.81
C ALA A 200 11.95 5.97 -11.56
N ALA A 201 12.30 6.22 -10.30
CA ALA A 201 13.23 7.28 -9.93
C ALA A 201 14.62 7.09 -10.55
N GLU A 202 15.12 5.86 -10.55
CA GLU A 202 16.45 5.49 -11.05
C GLU A 202 16.45 5.07 -12.53
N LYS A 203 15.27 4.95 -13.14
CA LYS A 203 15.09 4.46 -14.52
C LYS A 203 15.62 3.03 -14.72
N THR A 204 15.61 2.22 -13.67
CA THR A 204 16.09 0.83 -13.66
C THR A 204 15.00 -0.20 -13.95
N TYR A 205 13.77 0.25 -14.24
CA TYR A 205 12.60 -0.61 -14.52
C TYR A 205 12.71 -1.47 -15.80
N ASN A 206 13.75 -1.29 -16.63
CA ASN A 206 13.98 -2.13 -17.81
C ASN A 206 14.60 -3.49 -17.47
N ASN A 207 15.26 -3.64 -16.32
CA ASN A 207 15.83 -4.92 -15.89
C ASN A 207 15.15 -5.39 -14.60
N LEU A 208 14.15 -6.27 -14.74
CA LEU A 208 13.40 -6.84 -13.63
C LEU A 208 13.84 -8.27 -13.28
N ASP A 209 14.92 -8.76 -13.91
CA ASP A 209 15.53 -10.06 -13.60
C ASP A 209 16.52 -9.97 -12.43
N VAL A 210 16.88 -8.76 -12.01
CA VAL A 210 17.65 -8.53 -10.78
C VAL A 210 16.91 -9.09 -9.56
N THR A 211 17.67 -9.51 -8.56
CA THR A 211 17.07 -10.08 -7.35
C THR A 211 16.47 -8.99 -6.47
N VAL A 212 15.52 -9.37 -5.63
CA VAL A 212 14.91 -8.48 -4.63
C VAL A 212 15.97 -7.87 -3.71
N THR A 213 16.98 -8.64 -3.28
CA THR A 213 18.08 -8.10 -2.48
C THR A 213 18.89 -7.04 -3.23
N GLN A 214 19.14 -7.22 -4.53
CA GLN A 214 19.82 -6.19 -5.33
C GLN A 214 18.97 -4.92 -5.42
N ALA A 215 17.66 -5.05 -5.68
CA ALA A 215 16.75 -3.91 -5.74
C ALA A 215 16.64 -3.15 -4.40
N LEU A 216 16.72 -3.87 -3.27
CA LEU A 216 16.62 -3.27 -1.93
C LEU A 216 17.87 -2.50 -1.50
N ARG A 217 19.05 -2.75 -2.11
CA ARG A 217 20.27 -1.96 -1.84
C ARG A 217 20.13 -0.48 -2.18
N HIS A 218 19.15 -0.13 -3.02
CA HIS A 218 18.83 1.23 -3.42
C HIS A 218 18.00 2.01 -2.38
N ARG A 219 17.59 1.38 -1.27
CA ARG A 219 17.01 2.12 -0.14
C ARG A 219 18.05 3.07 0.47
N SER A 220 17.59 4.21 0.97
CA SER A 220 18.45 5.13 1.72
C SER A 220 19.10 4.42 2.91
N GLN A 221 20.32 4.85 3.28
CA GLN A 221 21.13 4.28 4.37
C GLN A 221 20.47 4.27 5.77
N TYR A 222 19.28 4.86 5.91
CA TYR A 222 18.49 4.94 7.15
C TYR A 222 17.46 3.82 7.33
N PHE A 223 17.60 2.68 6.63
CA PHE A 223 16.72 1.53 6.87
C PHE A 223 17.14 0.81 8.16
N GLU A 224 16.42 1.06 9.25
CA GLU A 224 16.65 0.43 10.58
C GLU A 224 16.27 -1.07 10.64
N GLY A 225 15.91 -1.68 9.50
CA GLY A 225 15.51 -3.08 9.41
C GLY A 225 14.01 -3.31 9.29
N VAL A 226 13.61 -4.58 9.25
CA VAL A 226 12.20 -4.98 9.20
C VAL A 226 11.57 -4.81 10.57
N MET A 227 10.51 -4.02 10.64
CA MET A 227 9.72 -3.90 11.86
C MET A 227 8.93 -5.19 12.12
N LYS A 228 9.23 -5.84 13.24
CA LYS A 228 8.66 -7.12 13.66
C LYS A 228 7.75 -6.96 14.90
N CYS A 229 6.91 -7.95 15.13
CA CYS A 229 6.19 -8.13 16.38
C CYS A 229 5.91 -9.61 16.68
N ASN A 230 5.49 -9.91 17.89
CA ASN A 230 4.99 -11.21 18.31
C ASN A 230 3.46 -11.17 18.50
N LYS A 231 2.77 -12.28 18.23
CA LYS A 231 1.31 -12.39 18.35
C LYS A 231 0.79 -12.23 19.80
N LEU A 232 1.65 -12.47 20.78
CA LEU A 232 1.36 -12.33 22.22
C LEU A 232 1.53 -10.89 22.72
N GLU A 233 1.93 -9.95 21.85
CA GLU A 233 2.00 -8.53 22.22
C GLU A 233 0.62 -7.88 22.24
N MET A 234 0.42 -6.93 23.15
CA MET A 234 -0.82 -6.16 23.28
C MET A 234 -1.03 -5.24 22.08
N LEU A 235 -2.29 -5.06 21.67
CA LEU A 235 -2.65 -4.16 20.56
C LEU A 235 -2.12 -2.74 20.75
N GLN A 236 -2.15 -2.21 21.99
CA GLN A 236 -1.59 -0.89 22.29
C GLN A 236 -0.10 -0.77 21.90
N THR A 237 0.72 -1.75 22.29
CA THR A 237 2.15 -1.78 21.98
C THR A 237 2.39 -1.82 20.46
N ILE A 238 1.53 -2.54 19.74
CA ILE A 238 1.57 -2.66 18.27
C ILE A 238 1.23 -1.34 17.59
N VAL A 239 0.19 -0.63 18.06
CA VAL A 239 -0.20 0.70 17.57
C VAL A 239 0.93 1.71 17.80
N ASP A 240 1.50 1.74 19.00
CA ASP A 240 2.60 2.65 19.33
C ASP A 240 3.83 2.38 18.46
N ARG A 241 4.19 1.11 18.29
CA ARG A 241 5.35 0.70 17.47
C ARG A 241 5.15 1.07 16.01
N ILE A 242 4.00 0.77 15.41
CA ILE A 242 3.77 1.01 13.97
C ILE A 242 3.72 2.50 13.64
N VAL A 243 3.17 3.32 14.55
CA VAL A 243 3.11 4.78 14.38
C VAL A 243 4.49 5.41 14.57
N LYS A 244 5.23 5.02 15.62
CA LYS A 244 6.60 5.50 15.88
C LYS A 244 7.55 5.15 14.73
N ALA A 245 7.48 3.92 14.23
CA ALA A 245 8.31 3.45 13.13
C ALA A 245 7.84 3.98 11.76
N GLU A 246 6.67 4.63 11.69
CA GLU A 246 6.17 5.24 10.47
C GLU A 246 5.93 4.28 9.29
N VAL A 247 5.80 2.98 9.57
CA VAL A 247 5.61 1.91 8.58
C VAL A 247 4.15 1.55 8.37
N HIS A 248 3.87 0.77 7.33
CA HIS A 248 2.49 0.39 6.96
C HIS A 248 2.05 -0.99 7.50
N ARG A 249 2.98 -1.72 8.11
CA ARG A 249 2.78 -3.07 8.66
C ARG A 249 3.96 -3.47 9.53
N LEU A 250 3.70 -4.46 10.37
CA LEU A 250 4.69 -5.23 11.10
C LEU A 250 4.61 -6.69 10.63
N VAL A 251 5.76 -7.37 10.56
CA VAL A 251 5.80 -8.81 10.29
C VAL A 251 5.72 -9.54 11.62
N VAL A 252 4.73 -10.43 11.78
CA VAL A 252 4.59 -11.23 12.99
C VAL A 252 5.55 -12.41 12.90
N VAL A 253 6.38 -12.58 13.92
CA VAL A 253 7.40 -13.63 13.97
C VAL A 253 7.37 -14.42 15.28
N ASP A 254 7.95 -15.62 15.27
CA ASP A 254 8.20 -16.41 16.48
C ASP A 254 9.52 -16.01 17.16
N GLU A 255 9.88 -16.73 18.21
CA GLU A 255 11.12 -16.52 18.98
C GLU A 255 12.39 -16.73 18.14
N GLU A 256 12.31 -17.58 17.10
CA GLU A 256 13.40 -17.84 16.14
C GLU A 256 13.41 -16.84 14.97
N SER A 257 12.59 -15.78 15.01
CA SER A 257 12.36 -14.83 13.91
C SER A 257 11.76 -15.44 12.64
N ARG A 258 11.13 -16.62 12.72
CA ARG A 258 10.41 -17.22 11.60
C ARG A 258 9.08 -16.51 11.36
N ILE A 259 8.69 -16.41 10.10
CA ILE A 259 7.46 -15.75 9.71
C ILE A 259 6.22 -16.50 10.22
N ILE A 260 5.36 -15.82 10.97
CA ILE A 260 4.05 -16.32 11.40
C ILE A 260 2.92 -15.62 10.63
N GLY A 261 3.04 -14.30 10.46
CA GLY A 261 1.93 -13.49 9.96
C GLY A 261 2.31 -12.07 9.60
N ILE A 262 1.30 -11.25 9.32
CA ILE A 262 1.46 -9.83 9.04
C ILE A 262 0.31 -9.03 9.64
N VAL A 263 0.64 -7.92 10.29
CA VAL A 263 -0.34 -6.96 10.80
C VAL A 263 -0.16 -5.66 10.05
N SER A 264 -1.17 -5.22 9.32
CA SER A 264 -1.17 -3.97 8.57
C SER A 264 -1.97 -2.86 9.25
N LEU A 265 -1.76 -1.62 8.81
CA LEU A 265 -2.58 -0.49 9.27
C LEU A 265 -4.08 -0.69 9.00
N SER A 266 -4.45 -1.43 7.95
CA SER A 266 -5.85 -1.73 7.65
C SER A 266 -6.45 -2.69 8.68
N ASP A 267 -5.70 -3.71 9.11
CA ASP A 267 -6.12 -4.66 10.16
C ASP A 267 -6.29 -3.93 11.49
N ILE A 268 -5.34 -3.05 11.84
CA ILE A 268 -5.41 -2.23 13.04
C ILE A 268 -6.64 -1.30 12.99
N LEU A 269 -6.87 -0.57 11.89
CA LEU A 269 -8.04 0.32 11.80
C LEU A 269 -9.37 -0.45 11.79
N GLN A 270 -9.42 -1.65 11.20
CA GLN A 270 -10.56 -2.55 11.32
C GLN A 270 -10.85 -2.92 12.79
N ALA A 271 -9.81 -3.26 13.54
CA ALA A 271 -9.92 -3.63 14.95
C ALA A 271 -10.30 -2.43 15.85
N LEU A 272 -9.73 -1.24 15.59
CA LEU A 272 -9.97 -0.05 16.40
C LEU A 272 -11.33 0.60 16.14
N VAL A 273 -11.82 0.57 14.90
CA VAL A 273 -12.95 1.41 14.48
C VAL A 273 -14.19 0.59 14.12
N LEU A 274 -14.04 -0.47 13.35
CA LEU A 274 -15.19 -1.18 12.74
C LEU A 274 -15.68 -2.35 13.59
N THR A 275 -14.76 -3.10 14.19
CA THR A 275 -15.08 -4.27 15.03
C THR A 275 -15.90 -3.86 16.27
N PRO A 276 -15.56 -2.79 17.01
CA PRO A 276 -16.35 -2.34 18.16
C PRO A 276 -17.75 -1.84 17.75
N ALA A 277 -17.93 -1.43 16.49
CA ALA A 277 -19.21 -1.00 15.95
C ALA A 277 -20.09 -2.16 15.42
N GLY A 278 -19.68 -3.42 15.64
CA GLY A 278 -20.42 -4.61 15.21
C GLY A 278 -20.42 -4.84 13.69
N LYS A 279 -19.57 -4.13 12.93
CA LYS A 279 -19.46 -4.29 11.48
C LYS A 279 -18.29 -5.20 11.13
N HIS A 280 -18.56 -6.50 11.05
CA HIS A 280 -17.66 -7.44 10.39
C HIS A 280 -17.87 -7.34 8.88
N THR A 281 -16.82 -7.03 8.12
CA THR A 281 -16.83 -7.31 6.68
C THR A 281 -16.64 -8.82 6.49
N PRO A 282 -17.43 -9.47 5.61
CA PRO A 282 -17.22 -10.87 5.25
C PRO A 282 -15.89 -11.10 4.54
#